data_AF-A0A699SHX4-F1
#
_entry.id   AF-A0A699SHX4-F1
#
_cell.length_a   1.000
_cell.length_b   1.000
_cell.length_c   1.000
_cell.angle_alpha   90.00
_cell.angle_beta   90.00
_cell.angle_gamma   90.00
#
_symmetry.space_group_name_H-M   'P 1'
#
loop_
_entity.id
_entity.type
_entity.pdbx_description
1 polymer ?
#
loop_
_entity_poly.entity_id
_entity_poly.type
_entity_poly.pdbx_seq_one_letter_code
_entity_poly.pdbx_strand_id
1 'polypeptide(L)'
;MREIHEGSCSMHSGPQSVVAKAIRLGLGEGIKSRLGERNKNWVEKLPHVLWAHRTMIKSSHGDTPFSLTYGTKAVIPTEIEMPTYCTAAVDMVNNDKELSLNLDLLEERRERAAICEAKAKSKMMKYYNARVHGIAFKTDDFVYRSNDASHAVAGGKLGPKWEGPYE
;
A
#
# COMPACT_ATOMS: atom_id res chain seq x y z
N MET A 1 24.85 2.51 -30.09
CA MET A 1 23.55 1.97 -29.61
C MET A 1 23.59 1.93 -28.09
N ARG A 2 22.66 2.60 -27.42
CA ARG A 2 22.59 2.63 -25.95
C ARG A 2 21.26 1.98 -25.53
N GLU A 3 21.34 0.81 -24.90
CA GLU A 3 20.18 0.18 -24.27
C GLU A 3 19.78 0.97 -23.02
N ILE A 4 18.51 1.33 -22.93
CA ILE A 4 17.97 2.07 -21.79
C ILE A 4 17.29 1.06 -20.88
N HIS A 5 17.75 0.94 -19.65
CA HIS A 5 16.92 0.42 -18.57
C HIS A 5 15.91 1.50 -18.19
N GLU A 6 14.79 1.56 -18.89
CA GLU A 6 13.64 2.30 -18.40
C GLU A 6 13.16 1.59 -17.13
N GLY A 7 13.57 2.10 -15.98
CA GLY A 7 12.87 1.81 -14.73
C GLY A 7 11.42 2.25 -14.95
N SER A 8 10.54 1.27 -15.16
CA SER A 8 9.11 1.47 -15.36
C SER A 8 8.55 2.31 -14.20
N CYS A 9 8.50 3.62 -14.39
CA CYS A 9 7.82 4.53 -13.49
C CYS A 9 6.34 4.48 -13.86
N SER A 10 5.65 3.45 -13.38
CA SER A 10 4.19 3.26 -13.46
C SER A 10 3.40 4.35 -12.68
N MET A 11 3.91 5.57 -12.57
CA MET A 11 3.31 6.67 -11.80
C MET A 11 2.48 7.64 -12.67
N HIS A 12 2.06 7.23 -13.86
CA HIS A 12 1.04 7.96 -14.65
C HIS A 12 -0.38 7.51 -14.32
N SER A 13 -0.71 7.45 -13.04
CA SER A 13 -2.12 7.38 -12.65
C SER A 13 -2.33 8.35 -11.50
N GLY A 14 -3.42 9.11 -11.52
CA GLY A 14 -3.66 10.19 -10.56
C GLY A 14 -3.53 9.73 -9.10
N PRO A 15 -3.34 10.65 -8.14
CA PRO A 15 -3.04 10.32 -6.75
C PRO A 15 -4.01 9.32 -6.10
N GLN A 16 -5.29 9.33 -6.49
CA GLN A 16 -6.29 8.34 -6.04
C GLN A 16 -6.06 6.92 -6.61
N SER A 17 -5.61 6.80 -7.85
CA SER A 17 -5.30 5.50 -8.49
C SER A 17 -4.08 4.84 -7.87
N VAL A 18 -3.06 5.62 -7.50
CA VAL A 18 -1.82 5.10 -6.89
C VAL A 18 -2.10 4.56 -5.48
N VAL A 19 -2.90 5.27 -4.68
CA VAL A 19 -3.30 4.81 -3.35
C VAL A 19 -4.13 3.52 -3.46
N ALA A 20 -5.12 3.48 -4.35
CA ALA A 20 -5.90 2.27 -4.59
C ALA A 20 -5.06 1.09 -5.07
N LYS A 21 -4.07 1.33 -5.95
CA LYS A 21 -3.12 0.31 -6.43
C LYS A 21 -2.24 -0.20 -5.30
N ALA A 22 -1.71 0.68 -4.45
CA ALA A 22 -0.89 0.30 -3.30
C ALA A 22 -1.67 -0.51 -2.26
N ILE A 23 -2.93 -0.14 -1.99
CA ILE A 23 -3.83 -0.90 -1.11
C ILE A 23 -4.11 -2.28 -1.71
N ARG A 24 -4.43 -2.36 -3.01
CA ARG A 24 -4.64 -3.65 -3.70
C ARG A 24 -3.40 -4.54 -3.68
N LEU A 25 -2.21 -3.96 -3.88
CA LEU A 25 -0.94 -4.70 -3.83
C LEU A 25 -0.62 -5.20 -2.42
N GLY A 26 -0.79 -4.34 -1.39
CA GLY A 26 -0.59 -4.73 0.00
C GLY A 26 -1.57 -5.81 0.46
N LEU A 27 -2.83 -5.71 0.03
CA LEU A 27 -3.83 -6.75 0.26
C LEU A 27 -3.46 -8.05 -0.47
N GLY A 28 -3.00 -7.96 -1.72
CA GLY A 28 -2.55 -9.10 -2.51
C GLY A 28 -1.37 -9.85 -1.88
N GLU A 29 -0.37 -9.14 -1.38
CA GLU A 29 0.77 -9.74 -0.67
C GLU A 29 0.37 -10.30 0.70
N GLY A 30 -0.54 -9.65 1.42
CA GLY A 30 -1.14 -10.18 2.66
C GLY A 30 -1.93 -11.47 2.44
N ILE A 31 -2.62 -11.59 1.30
CA ILE A 31 -3.31 -12.80 0.86
C ILE A 31 -2.27 -13.89 0.53
N LYS A 32 -1.30 -13.61 -0.34
CA LYS A 32 -0.26 -14.58 -0.74
C LYS A 32 0.51 -15.14 0.46
N SER A 33 0.94 -14.28 1.38
CA SER A 33 1.72 -14.68 2.56
C SER A 33 0.95 -15.60 3.52
N ARG A 34 -0.38 -15.49 3.58
CA ARG A 34 -1.24 -16.32 4.45
C ARG A 34 -1.80 -17.57 3.78
N LEU A 35 -1.91 -17.58 2.46
CA LEU A 35 -2.45 -18.70 1.70
C LEU A 35 -1.35 -19.65 1.18
N GLY A 36 -0.13 -19.17 0.88
CA GLY A 36 0.86 -19.94 0.13
C GLY A 36 0.46 -20.09 -1.35
N GLU A 37 1.42 -20.35 -2.24
CA GLU A 37 1.23 -20.27 -3.71
C GLU A 37 0.13 -21.21 -4.28
N ARG A 38 -0.33 -22.22 -3.53
CA ARG A 38 -1.21 -23.29 -4.04
C ARG A 38 -2.68 -23.23 -3.62
N ASN A 39 -3.06 -22.24 -2.82
CA ASN A 39 -4.33 -22.31 -2.07
C ASN A 39 -5.47 -21.58 -2.80
N LYS A 40 -6.55 -22.29 -3.12
CA LYS A 40 -7.68 -21.81 -3.93
C LYS A 40 -8.77 -21.11 -3.11
N ASN A 41 -8.66 -21.14 -1.79
CA ASN A 41 -9.66 -20.71 -0.81
C ASN A 41 -9.47 -19.24 -0.39
N TRP A 42 -8.97 -18.40 -1.29
CA TRP A 42 -8.67 -16.99 -0.98
C TRP A 42 -9.92 -16.22 -0.51
N VAL A 43 -11.10 -16.59 -1.01
CA VAL A 43 -12.38 -16.01 -0.60
C VAL A 43 -12.65 -16.25 0.88
N GLU A 44 -12.39 -17.47 1.37
CA GLU A 44 -12.58 -17.83 2.79
C GLU A 44 -11.60 -17.10 3.71
N LYS A 45 -10.39 -16.80 3.23
CA LYS A 45 -9.36 -16.10 4.01
C LYS A 45 -9.45 -14.58 3.92
N LEU A 46 -10.13 -14.04 2.91
CA LEU A 46 -10.23 -12.60 2.67
C LEU A 46 -10.72 -11.80 3.90
N PRO A 47 -11.76 -12.23 4.64
CA PRO A 47 -12.19 -11.52 5.85
C PRO A 47 -11.08 -11.41 6.90
N HIS A 48 -10.28 -12.45 7.08
CA HIS A 48 -9.17 -12.44 8.04
C HIS A 48 -8.03 -11.52 7.62
N VAL A 49 -7.71 -11.46 6.32
CA VAL A 49 -6.69 -10.52 5.81
C VAL A 49 -7.16 -9.08 5.96
N LEU A 50 -8.42 -8.79 5.64
CA LEU A 50 -9.02 -7.47 5.84
C LEU A 50 -9.03 -7.08 7.32
N TRP A 51 -9.36 -8.02 8.21
CA TRP A 51 -9.29 -7.80 9.65
C TRP A 51 -7.88 -7.43 10.10
N ALA A 52 -6.89 -8.24 9.74
CA ALA A 52 -5.49 -7.96 10.07
C ALA A 52 -5.04 -6.60 9.52
N HIS A 53 -5.42 -6.23 8.30
CA HIS A 53 -5.10 -4.92 7.76
C HIS A 53 -5.72 -3.78 8.57
N ARG A 54 -6.96 -3.95 9.07
CA ARG A 54 -7.67 -2.92 9.84
C ARG A 54 -7.13 -2.77 11.27
N THR A 55 -6.69 -3.86 11.90
CA THR A 55 -6.29 -3.88 13.32
C THR A 55 -4.78 -3.85 13.54
N MET A 56 -3.96 -4.04 12.50
CA MET A 56 -2.52 -3.98 12.62
C MET A 56 -2.01 -2.53 12.70
N ILE A 57 -1.09 -2.30 13.63
CA ILE A 57 -0.44 -1.01 13.82
C ILE A 57 0.45 -0.71 12.61
N LYS A 58 0.32 0.49 12.06
CA LYS A 58 1.17 0.97 10.96
C LYS A 58 2.49 1.47 11.54
N SER A 59 3.60 0.90 11.08
CA SER A 59 4.96 1.28 11.54
C SER A 59 5.31 2.75 11.32
N SER A 60 4.62 3.45 10.41
CA SER A 60 4.86 4.86 10.08
C SER A 60 4.35 5.86 11.12
N HIS A 61 3.26 5.55 11.84
CA HIS A 61 2.64 6.50 12.79
C HIS A 61 2.11 5.86 14.08
N GLY A 62 2.13 4.52 14.19
CA GLY A 62 1.77 3.82 15.43
C GLY A 62 0.26 3.61 15.63
N ASP A 63 -0.58 4.05 14.69
CA ASP A 63 -2.04 3.83 14.73
C ASP A 63 -2.48 2.68 13.84
N THR A 64 -3.65 2.13 14.15
CA THR A 64 -4.35 1.16 13.29
C THR A 64 -5.33 1.90 12.37
N PRO A 65 -5.61 1.40 11.15
CA PRO A 65 -6.66 1.98 10.31
C PRO A 65 -8.03 2.01 11.00
N PHE A 66 -8.34 1.02 11.82
CA PHE A 66 -9.56 0.99 12.62
C PHE A 66 -9.62 2.16 13.61
N SER A 67 -8.55 2.40 14.38
CA SER A 67 -8.53 3.49 15.35
C SER A 67 -8.57 4.88 14.72
N LEU A 68 -8.03 5.05 13.51
CA LEU A 68 -8.18 6.31 12.77
C LEU A 68 -9.60 6.51 12.20
N THR A 69 -10.36 5.43 12.04
CA THR A 69 -11.75 5.49 11.55
C THR A 69 -12.73 5.73 12.69
N TYR A 70 -12.58 4.98 13.79
CA TYR A 70 -13.54 4.91 14.89
C TYR A 70 -13.08 5.54 16.20
N GLY A 71 -11.88 6.14 16.25
CA GLY A 71 -11.34 6.81 17.45
C GLY A 71 -10.64 5.88 18.43
N THR A 72 -11.09 4.63 18.55
CA THR A 72 -10.60 3.67 19.55
C THR A 72 -9.97 2.41 18.93
N LYS A 73 -9.23 1.64 19.74
CA LYS A 73 -8.65 0.36 19.31
C LYS A 73 -9.74 -0.69 19.10
N ALA A 74 -9.55 -1.56 18.12
CA ALA A 74 -10.45 -2.70 17.92
C ALA A 74 -10.17 -3.78 18.97
N VAL A 75 -11.23 -4.36 19.54
CA VAL A 75 -11.15 -5.62 20.30
C VAL A 75 -11.04 -6.77 19.31
N ILE A 76 -10.04 -7.63 19.48
CA ILE A 76 -9.81 -8.77 18.57
C ILE A 76 -10.69 -9.96 19.04
N PRO A 77 -11.29 -10.76 18.14
CA PRO A 77 -12.11 -11.91 18.55
C PRO A 77 -11.42 -12.86 19.55
N THR A 78 -10.11 -13.06 19.41
CA THR A 78 -9.32 -13.86 20.36
C THR A 78 -9.32 -13.29 21.79
N GLU A 79 -9.40 -11.97 21.97
CA GLU A 79 -9.47 -11.32 23.29
C GLU A 79 -10.86 -11.48 23.93
N ILE A 80 -11.88 -11.82 23.14
CA ILE A 80 -13.23 -12.14 23.62
C ILE A 80 -13.27 -13.60 24.11
N GLU A 81 -12.68 -14.52 23.34
CA GLU A 81 -12.59 -15.95 23.70
C GLU A 81 -11.62 -16.20 24.86
N MET A 82 -10.53 -15.43 24.92
CA MET A 82 -9.53 -15.46 25.98
C MET A 82 -9.45 -14.07 26.61
N PRO A 83 -10.15 -13.83 27.74
CA PRO A 83 -10.19 -12.51 28.35
C PRO A 83 -8.77 -11.99 28.65
N THR A 84 -8.36 -10.94 27.96
CA THR A 84 -7.15 -10.19 28.25
C THR A 84 -7.49 -8.99 29.14
N TYR A 85 -6.50 -8.20 29.57
CA TYR A 85 -6.76 -6.97 30.34
C TYR A 85 -7.80 -6.05 29.68
N CYS A 86 -7.85 -6.03 28.34
CA CYS A 86 -8.81 -5.25 27.56
C CYS A 86 -10.28 -5.68 27.73
N THR A 87 -10.54 -6.95 28.07
CA THR A 87 -11.89 -7.51 28.21
C THR A 87 -12.21 -7.98 29.62
N ALA A 88 -11.21 -8.17 30.49
CA ALA A 88 -11.35 -8.68 31.85
C ALA A 88 -11.85 -7.62 32.87
N ALA A 89 -11.56 -6.33 32.64
CA ALA A 89 -11.93 -5.24 33.54
C ALA A 89 -12.64 -4.11 32.76
N VAL A 90 -13.90 -4.35 32.38
CA VAL A 90 -14.72 -3.37 31.65
C VAL A 90 -15.23 -2.31 32.63
N ASP A 91 -14.61 -1.13 32.65
CA ASP A 91 -15.13 0.05 33.32
C ASP A 91 -15.86 0.94 32.30
N MET A 92 -17.19 0.85 32.28
CA MET A 92 -18.01 1.61 31.33
C MET A 92 -17.83 3.13 31.47
N VAL A 93 -17.66 3.65 32.69
CA VAL A 93 -17.58 5.09 32.94
C VAL A 93 -16.23 5.64 32.47
N ASN A 94 -15.15 4.91 32.76
CA ASN A 94 -13.83 5.32 32.30
C ASN A 94 -13.68 5.14 30.77
N ASN A 95 -14.24 4.07 30.22
CA ASN A 95 -14.21 3.82 28.77
C ASN A 95 -14.95 4.89 27.98
N ASP A 96 -16.11 5.36 28.46
CA ASP A 96 -16.87 6.42 27.81
C ASP A 96 -16.11 7.76 27.82
N LYS A 97 -15.49 8.10 28.95
CA LYS A 97 -14.61 9.27 29.06
C LYS A 97 -13.41 9.18 28.11
N GLU A 98 -12.74 8.02 28.08
CA GLU A 98 -11.61 7.79 27.19
C GLU A 98 -12.03 7.86 25.72
N LEU A 99 -13.20 7.30 25.38
CA LEU A 99 -13.75 7.37 24.03
C LEU A 99 -14.02 8.81 23.62
N SER A 100 -14.62 9.63 24.49
CA SER A 100 -14.84 11.06 24.23
C SER A 100 -13.52 11.78 23.92
N LEU A 101 -12.51 11.61 24.78
CA LEU A 101 -11.18 12.22 24.56
C LEU A 101 -10.52 11.74 23.26
N ASN A 102 -10.67 10.46 22.94
CA ASN A 102 -10.13 9.87 21.71
C ASN A 102 -10.82 10.44 20.45
N LEU A 103 -12.13 10.71 20.53
CA LEU A 103 -12.89 11.33 19.44
C LEU A 103 -12.50 12.81 19.27
N ASP A 104 -12.33 13.54 20.37
CA ASP A 104 -11.87 14.94 20.33
C ASP A 104 -10.48 15.07 19.69
N LEU A 105 -9.59 14.12 19.95
CA LEU A 105 -8.23 14.09 19.38
C LEU A 105 -8.15 13.35 18.03
N LEU A 106 -9.27 12.82 17.51
CA LEU A 106 -9.24 11.94 16.33
C LEU A 106 -8.71 12.65 15.09
N GLU A 107 -9.11 13.92 14.89
CA GLU A 107 -8.70 14.68 13.72
C GLU A 107 -7.20 14.98 13.74
N GLU A 108 -6.66 15.38 14.91
CA GLU A 108 -5.22 15.58 15.12
C GLU A 108 -4.41 14.30 14.83
N ARG A 109 -4.94 13.13 15.24
CA ARG A 109 -4.30 11.84 14.93
C ARG A 109 -4.33 11.53 13.43
N ARG A 110 -5.44 11.83 12.74
CA ARG A 110 -5.55 11.67 11.28
C ARG A 110 -4.57 12.56 10.54
N GLU A 111 -4.46 13.83 10.94
CA GLU A 111 -3.52 14.77 10.32
C GLU A 111 -2.08 14.32 10.53
N ARG A 112 -1.71 13.95 11.76
CA ARG A 112 -0.37 13.39 12.05
C ARG A 112 -0.09 12.13 11.24
N ALA A 113 -1.06 11.23 11.11
CA ALA A 113 -0.92 10.02 10.30
C ALA A 113 -0.70 10.37 8.82
N ALA A 114 -1.46 11.32 8.27
CA ALA A 114 -1.32 11.80 6.90
C ALA A 114 0.06 12.43 6.65
N ILE A 115 0.57 13.25 7.57
CA ILE A 115 1.92 13.84 7.50
C ILE A 115 2.99 12.75 7.49
N CYS A 116 2.89 11.78 8.41
CA CYS A 116 3.81 10.65 8.49
C CYS A 116 3.80 9.81 7.20
N GLU A 117 2.61 9.52 6.65
CA GLU A 117 2.49 8.80 5.39
C GLU A 117 3.09 9.58 4.22
N ALA A 118 2.81 10.89 4.12
CA ALA A 118 3.38 11.75 3.09
C ALA A 118 4.91 11.79 3.17
N LYS A 119 5.47 11.88 4.38
CA LYS A 119 6.91 11.83 4.63
C LYS A 119 7.51 10.49 4.21
N ALA A 120 6.87 9.37 4.55
CA ALA A 120 7.31 8.04 4.15
C ALA A 120 7.29 7.88 2.61
N LYS A 121 6.20 8.30 1.96
CA LYS A 121 6.07 8.30 0.50
C LYS A 121 7.14 9.19 -0.17
N SER A 122 7.38 10.38 0.37
CA SER A 122 8.41 11.30 -0.14
C SER A 122 9.82 10.69 -0.03
N LYS A 123 10.15 10.06 1.11
CA LYS A 123 11.43 9.37 1.28
C LYS A 123 11.62 8.24 0.26
N MET A 124 10.58 7.44 0.05
CA MET A 124 10.57 6.36 -0.95
C MET A 124 10.76 6.91 -2.37
N MET A 125 10.02 7.96 -2.72
CA MET A 125 10.11 8.62 -4.03
C MET A 125 11.51 9.17 -4.28
N LYS A 126 12.12 9.85 -3.30
CA LYS A 126 13.49 10.36 -3.42
C LYS A 126 14.49 9.22 -3.67
N TYR A 127 14.36 8.10 -2.97
CA TYR A 127 15.22 6.94 -3.15
C TYR A 127 15.17 6.36 -4.57
N TYR A 128 13.97 6.18 -5.12
CA TYR A 128 13.81 5.67 -6.49
C TYR A 128 14.24 6.71 -7.53
N ASN A 129 13.82 7.97 -7.39
CA ASN A 129 14.15 9.02 -8.35
C ASN A 129 15.66 9.30 -8.42
N ALA A 130 16.39 9.18 -7.31
CA ALA A 130 17.85 9.32 -7.30
C ALA A 130 18.58 8.28 -8.17
N ARG A 131 17.92 7.17 -8.52
CA ARG A 131 18.48 6.10 -9.37
C ARG A 131 18.04 6.21 -10.82
N VAL A 132 17.10 7.09 -11.13
CA VAL A 132 16.67 7.36 -12.50
C VAL A 132 17.68 8.31 -13.13
N HIS A 133 18.36 7.84 -14.17
CA HIS A 133 19.23 8.68 -14.98
C HIS A 133 18.37 9.35 -16.03
N GLY A 134 18.29 10.69 -15.99
CA GLY A 134 17.63 11.45 -17.04
C GLY A 134 18.42 11.33 -18.34
N ILE A 135 17.87 10.65 -19.34
CA ILE A 135 18.42 10.60 -20.69
C ILE A 135 17.65 11.63 -21.52
N ALA A 136 18.36 12.59 -22.10
CA ALA A 136 17.80 13.52 -23.07
C ALA A 136 18.06 12.99 -24.48
N PHE A 137 17.00 12.93 -25.29
CA PHE A 137 17.06 12.53 -26.70
C PHE A 137 17.20 13.76 -27.59
N LYS A 138 17.97 13.64 -28.66
CA LYS A 138 18.05 14.63 -29.73
C LYS A 138 17.23 14.13 -30.93
N THR A 139 16.81 15.07 -31.79
CA THR A 139 16.32 14.72 -33.13
C THR A 139 17.40 13.87 -33.82
N ASP A 140 17.00 12.77 -34.46
CA ASP A 140 17.83 11.73 -35.11
C ASP A 140 18.44 10.66 -34.16
N ASP A 141 18.08 10.63 -32.88
CA ASP A 141 18.47 9.53 -31.97
C ASP A 141 17.51 8.34 -32.10
N PHE A 142 18.06 7.17 -32.46
CA PHE A 142 17.27 5.93 -32.46
C PHE A 142 16.92 5.46 -31.04
N VAL A 143 15.63 5.27 -30.77
CA VAL A 143 15.12 4.81 -29.48
C VAL A 143 14.32 3.52 -29.60
N TYR A 144 14.48 2.66 -28.61
CA TYR A 144 13.59 1.51 -28.41
C TYR A 144 12.52 1.88 -27.40
N ARG A 145 11.27 1.59 -27.75
CA ARG A 145 10.14 1.78 -26.84
C ARG A 145 9.87 0.48 -26.10
N SER A 146 9.59 0.55 -24.81
CA SER A 146 9.17 -0.64 -24.05
C SER A 146 7.84 -1.17 -24.60
N ASN A 147 7.81 -2.45 -24.96
CA ASN A 147 6.60 -3.12 -25.43
C ASN A 147 5.55 -3.25 -24.29
N ASP A 148 5.97 -3.19 -23.03
CA ASP A 148 5.05 -3.09 -21.87
C ASP A 148 4.26 -1.77 -21.89
N ALA A 149 4.79 -0.73 -22.53
CA ALA A 149 4.15 0.59 -22.62
C ALA A 149 3.42 0.82 -23.95
N SER A 150 3.82 0.16 -25.04
CA SER A 150 3.15 0.28 -26.36
C SER A 150 2.08 -0.78 -26.59
N HIS A 151 2.20 -1.97 -25.98
CA HIS A 151 1.37 -3.15 -26.27
C HIS A 151 1.28 -3.50 -27.77
N ALA A 152 2.25 -3.08 -28.58
CA ALA A 152 2.18 -3.23 -30.03
C ALA A 152 2.31 -4.69 -30.49
N VAL A 153 3.06 -5.50 -29.73
CA VAL A 153 3.14 -6.94 -29.95
C VAL A 153 2.47 -7.66 -28.79
N ALA A 154 1.68 -8.70 -29.12
CA ALA A 154 0.99 -9.54 -28.13
C ALA A 154 1.95 -9.98 -27.02
N GLY A 155 1.75 -9.42 -25.83
CA GLY A 155 2.64 -9.57 -24.69
C GLY A 155 2.46 -10.92 -23.99
N GLY A 156 3.53 -11.69 -23.91
CA GLY A 156 3.65 -12.88 -23.08
C GLY A 156 5.01 -12.92 -22.41
N LYS A 157 5.22 -13.84 -21.47
CA LYS A 157 6.51 -13.98 -20.74
C LYS A 157 7.72 -14.22 -21.67
N LEU A 158 7.47 -14.63 -22.91
CA LEU A 158 8.45 -14.88 -23.97
C LEU A 158 8.35 -13.89 -25.16
N GLY A 159 7.48 -12.88 -25.05
CA GLY A 159 7.37 -11.85 -26.07
C GLY A 159 8.56 -10.87 -26.03
N PRO A 160 8.83 -10.15 -27.12
CA PRO A 160 9.85 -9.11 -27.13
C PRO A 160 9.51 -8.01 -26.12
N LYS A 161 10.52 -7.61 -25.33
CA LYS A 161 10.37 -6.55 -24.31
C LYS A 161 10.46 -5.14 -24.88
N TRP A 162 11.04 -5.00 -26.06
CA TRP A 162 11.34 -3.73 -26.71
C TRP A 162 10.82 -3.76 -28.14
N GLU A 163 10.34 -2.61 -28.60
CA GLU A 163 9.84 -2.35 -29.95
C GLU A 163 10.67 -1.23 -30.60
N GLY A 164 10.88 -1.31 -31.91
CA GLY A 164 11.65 -0.33 -32.69
C GLY A 164 12.85 -0.97 -33.41
N PRO A 165 13.88 -0.17 -33.76
CA PRO A 165 14.10 1.21 -33.34
C PRO A 165 13.22 2.23 -34.07
N TYR A 166 12.89 3.32 -33.38
CA TYR A 166 12.22 4.50 -33.94
C TYR A 166 13.22 5.65 -34.04
N GLU A 167 13.03 6.48 -35.06
CA GLU A 167 13.74 7.75 -35.28
C GLU A 167 13.03 8.91 -34.58
#